data_AF-Q4RC23-F1
#
_entry.id   AF-Q4RC23-F1
#
_cell.length_a   1.000
_cell.length_b   1.000
_cell.length_c   1.000
_cell.angle_alpha   90.00
_cell.angle_beta   90.00
_cell.angle_gamma   90.00
#
_symmetry.space_group_name_H-M   'P 1'
#
loop_
_entity.id
_entity.type
_entity.pdbx_description
1 polymer ?
#
loop_
_entity_poly.entity_id
_entity_poly.type
_entity_poly.pdbx_seq_one_letter_code
_entity_poly.pdbx_strand_id
1 'polypeptide(L)'
;MFGVYAARGFGKLLCVIPRSTSTSRGYGAVAEARAVLENELDGIRSAGTWKTERVITSKQGPKILVDSSRNRILNFCANNYLGLSSHPEVVQAGIDALKTHGAGSSSVRFICGTQ
;
A
#
# COMPACT_ATOMS: atom_id res chain seq x y z
N MET A 1 42.22 -20.31 65.40
CA MET A 1 43.45 -19.60 65.00
C MET A 1 43.03 -18.24 64.47
N PHE A 2 43.58 -17.17 65.05
CA PHE A 2 43.19 -15.77 64.84
C PHE A 2 43.43 -15.27 63.41
N GLY A 3 42.63 -14.30 62.96
CA GLY A 3 42.93 -13.52 61.76
C GLY A 3 41.84 -12.52 61.38
N VAL A 4 41.74 -11.41 62.12
CA VAL A 4 41.00 -10.21 61.72
C VAL A 4 41.97 -9.29 60.98
N TYR A 5 41.60 -8.79 59.80
CA TYR A 5 42.10 -7.52 59.28
C TYR A 5 41.00 -6.78 58.51
N ALA A 6 40.66 -5.59 59.00
CA ALA A 6 39.88 -4.59 58.29
C ALA A 6 40.83 -3.51 57.78
N ALA A 7 40.69 -3.10 56.51
CA ALA A 7 41.20 -1.83 56.02
C ALA A 7 40.22 -1.27 54.97
N ARG A 8 39.80 -0.04 55.23
CA ARG A 8 38.81 0.78 54.52
C ARG A 8 39.41 1.35 53.22
N GLY A 9 38.60 1.55 52.18
CA GLY A 9 39.05 2.24 50.97
C GLY A 9 37.93 2.60 49.98
N PHE A 10 37.33 3.77 50.19
CA PHE A 10 36.75 4.70 49.21
C PHE A 10 35.90 4.18 48.03
N GLY A 11 34.64 4.60 48.04
CA GLY A 11 33.69 4.36 46.98
C GLY A 11 34.02 5.08 45.68
N LYS A 12 33.81 4.36 44.58
CA LYS A 12 33.26 4.90 43.35
C LYS A 12 32.14 3.95 42.95
N LEU A 13 30.92 4.27 43.38
CA LEU A 13 29.73 3.75 42.73
C LEU A 13 29.73 4.39 41.34
N LEU A 14 30.35 3.72 40.37
CA LEU A 14 30.28 4.11 38.98
C LEU A 14 28.83 3.81 38.55
N CYS A 15 27.93 4.77 38.79
CA CYS A 15 26.62 4.79 38.15
C CYS A 15 26.90 4.89 36.65
N VAL A 16 26.93 3.75 35.98
CA VAL A 16 26.90 3.69 34.52
C VAL A 16 25.53 4.24 34.14
N ILE A 17 25.45 5.56 33.93
CA ILE A 17 24.31 6.17 33.26
C ILE A 17 24.31 5.52 31.88
N PRO A 18 23.31 4.69 31.52
CA PRO A 18 23.23 4.22 30.16
C PRO A 18 23.12 5.46 29.28
N ARG A 19 24.10 5.66 28.40
CA ARG A 19 24.05 6.71 27.39
C ARG A 19 22.72 6.54 26.68
N SER A 20 21.84 7.53 26.82
CA SER A 20 20.65 7.66 26.00
C SER A 20 21.08 7.63 24.54
N THR A 21 20.93 6.49 23.89
CA THR A 21 21.10 6.35 22.44
C THR A 21 19.90 7.00 21.79
N SER A 22 19.95 8.32 21.68
CA SER A 22 18.94 9.18 21.04
C SER A 22 18.94 9.05 19.50
N THR A 23 19.17 7.84 18.97
CA THR A 23 19.20 7.54 17.54
C THR A 23 18.21 6.45 17.12
N SER A 24 17.44 5.85 18.04
CA SER A 24 16.56 4.70 17.77
C SER A 24 15.06 5.01 17.64
N ARG A 25 14.59 6.23 17.94
CA ARG A 25 13.14 6.54 18.04
C ARG A 25 12.38 6.44 16.70
N GLY A 26 13.01 6.80 15.58
CA GLY A 26 12.36 6.74 14.26
C GLY A 26 12.11 5.30 13.76
N TYR A 27 13.05 4.39 14.03
CA TYR A 27 12.92 2.99 13.62
C TYR A 27 11.92 2.21 14.49
N GLY A 28 11.74 2.60 15.77
CA GLY A 28 10.76 1.98 16.66
C GLY A 28 9.30 2.24 16.22
N ALA A 29 8.97 3.48 15.87
CA ALA A 29 7.61 3.83 15.44
C ALA A 29 7.21 3.14 14.13
N VAL A 30 8.14 3.02 13.17
CA VAL A 30 7.89 2.29 11.92
C VAL A 30 7.72 0.79 12.19
N ALA A 31 8.51 0.21 13.08
CA ALA A 31 8.39 -1.20 13.45
C ALA A 31 7.06 -1.50 14.16
N GLU A 32 6.61 -0.61 15.05
CA GLU A 32 5.33 -0.72 15.74
C GLU A 32 4.15 -0.60 14.76
N ALA A 33 4.16 0.41 13.88
CA ALA A 33 3.14 0.57 12.85
C ALA A 33 3.07 -0.67 11.93
N ARG A 34 4.22 -1.22 11.55
CA ARG A 34 4.28 -2.45 10.76
C ARG A 34 3.67 -3.64 11.50
N ALA A 35 3.97 -3.82 12.79
CA ALA A 35 3.41 -4.91 13.59
C ALA A 35 1.88 -4.82 13.68
N VAL A 36 1.34 -3.62 13.85
CA VAL A 36 -0.13 -3.38 13.81
C VAL A 36 -0.69 -3.78 12.44
N LEU A 37 -0.09 -3.33 11.35
CA LEU A 37 -0.55 -3.65 10.00
C LEU A 37 -0.49 -5.16 9.71
N GLU A 38 0.58 -5.85 10.10
CA GLU A 38 0.72 -7.29 9.91
C GLU A 38 -0.38 -8.05 10.67
N ASN A 39 -0.66 -7.67 11.91
CA ASN A 39 -1.73 -8.26 12.71
C ASN A 39 -3.13 -8.06 12.08
N GLU A 40 -3.43 -6.86 11.58
CA GLU A 40 -4.69 -6.60 10.87
C GLU A 40 -4.82 -7.41 9.57
N LEU A 41 -3.71 -7.54 8.81
CA LEU A 41 -3.69 -8.34 7.59
C LEU A 41 -3.90 -9.84 7.88
N ASP A 42 -3.32 -10.35 8.96
CA ASP A 42 -3.53 -11.73 9.42
C ASP A 42 -4.96 -11.96 9.89
N GLY A 43 -5.57 -10.96 10.55
CA GLY A 43 -7.00 -10.94 10.85
C GLY A 43 -7.87 -11.07 9.61
N ILE A 44 -7.59 -10.28 8.57
CA ILE A 44 -8.30 -10.32 7.27
C ILE A 44 -8.14 -11.69 6.58
N ARG A 45 -6.93 -12.27 6.61
CA ARG A 45 -6.67 -13.62 6.06
C ARG A 45 -7.45 -14.68 6.81
N SER A 46 -7.42 -14.63 8.14
CA SER A 46 -8.10 -15.61 9.01
C SER A 46 -9.63 -15.53 8.89
N ALA A 47 -10.17 -14.33 8.66
CA ALA A 47 -11.59 -14.12 8.41
C ALA A 47 -12.06 -14.55 7.01
N GLY A 48 -11.14 -14.93 6.11
CA GLY A 48 -11.48 -15.30 4.73
C GLY A 48 -11.94 -14.11 3.87
N THR A 49 -11.73 -12.88 4.32
CA THR A 49 -12.10 -11.64 3.60
C THR A 49 -10.95 -11.07 2.78
N TRP A 50 -9.81 -11.77 2.76
CA TRP A 50 -8.68 -11.44 1.90
C TRP A 50 -9.08 -11.45 0.42
N LYS A 51 -8.87 -10.32 -0.26
CA LYS A 51 -9.20 -10.17 -1.68
C LYS A 51 -7.97 -10.47 -2.53
N THR A 52 -8.09 -11.44 -3.43
CA THR A 52 -7.14 -11.67 -4.51
C THR A 52 -7.70 -11.11 -5.81
N GLU A 53 -6.91 -10.30 -6.50
CA GLU A 53 -7.31 -9.72 -7.78
C GLU A 53 -7.18 -10.73 -8.92
N ARG A 54 -8.06 -10.60 -9.92
CA ARG A 54 -7.96 -11.31 -11.19
C ARG A 54 -7.60 -10.31 -12.28
N VAL A 55 -6.45 -10.50 -12.93
CA VAL A 55 -5.95 -9.56 -13.93
C VAL A 55 -6.66 -9.81 -15.27
N ILE A 56 -7.42 -8.82 -15.73
CA ILE A 56 -8.07 -8.83 -17.05
C ILE A 56 -7.06 -8.33 -18.10
N THR A 57 -6.84 -9.10 -19.16
CA THR A 57 -5.81 -8.83 -20.19
C THR A 57 -6.40 -8.48 -21.57
N SER A 58 -7.71 -8.32 -21.67
CA SER A 58 -8.40 -7.87 -22.89
C SER A 58 -9.17 -6.56 -22.67
N LYS A 59 -9.63 -5.94 -23.77
CA LYS A 59 -10.68 -4.90 -23.71
C LYS A 59 -11.92 -5.42 -22.96
N GLN A 60 -12.67 -4.49 -22.36
CA GLN A 60 -13.90 -4.82 -21.63
C GLN A 60 -15.02 -5.21 -22.60
N GLY A 61 -15.86 -6.15 -22.19
CA GLY A 61 -17.00 -6.63 -22.97
C GLY A 61 -17.59 -7.91 -22.39
N PRO A 62 -18.58 -8.52 -23.07
CA PRO A 62 -19.23 -9.74 -22.60
C PRO A 62 -18.27 -10.93 -22.49
N LYS A 63 -17.21 -10.97 -23.32
CA LYS A 63 -16.18 -12.02 -23.32
C LYS A 63 -14.79 -11.42 -23.09
N ILE A 64 -14.17 -11.73 -21.96
CA ILE A 64 -12.86 -11.20 -21.55
C ILE A 64 -11.79 -12.30 -21.45
N LEU A 65 -10.51 -11.90 -21.50
CA LEU A 65 -9.39 -12.73 -21.10
C LEU A 65 -8.93 -12.34 -19.69
N VAL A 66 -8.61 -13.35 -18.90
CA VAL A 66 -8.03 -13.20 -17.56
C VAL A 66 -6.72 -13.98 -17.57
N ASP A 67 -5.69 -13.46 -16.91
CA ASP A 67 -4.33 -14.03 -16.91
C ASP A 67 -4.29 -15.53 -16.54
N SER A 68 -5.16 -15.95 -15.62
CA SER A 68 -5.30 -17.35 -15.20
C SER A 68 -6.06 -18.26 -16.17
N SER A 69 -6.59 -17.75 -17.28
CA SER A 69 -7.42 -18.49 -18.23
C SER A 69 -6.83 -18.50 -19.64
N ARG A 70 -6.73 -19.70 -20.23
CA ARG A 70 -6.32 -19.87 -21.64
C ARG A 70 -7.39 -19.43 -22.64
N ASN A 71 -8.65 -19.42 -22.22
CA ASN A 71 -9.80 -19.13 -23.07
C ASN A 71 -10.53 -17.88 -22.60
N ARG A 72 -11.27 -17.25 -23.52
CA ARG A 72 -12.19 -16.17 -23.18
C ARG A 72 -13.32 -16.69 -22.29
N ILE A 73 -13.61 -15.95 -21.23
CA ILE A 73 -14.70 -16.23 -20.29
C ILE A 73 -15.79 -15.16 -20.40
N LEU A 74 -17.02 -15.51 -20.02
CA LEU A 74 -18.11 -14.54 -19.95
C LEU A 74 -18.00 -13.68 -18.68
N ASN A 75 -18.17 -12.37 -18.84
CA ASN A 75 -18.11 -11.42 -17.73
C ASN A 75 -19.52 -10.98 -17.31
N PHE A 76 -19.97 -11.44 -16.15
CA PHE A 76 -21.27 -11.09 -15.56
C PHE A 76 -21.17 -10.13 -14.37
N CYS A 77 -19.96 -9.67 -14.00
CA CYS A 77 -19.74 -8.80 -12.85
C CYS A 77 -19.25 -7.39 -13.21
N ALA A 78 -19.19 -7.04 -14.50
CA ALA A 78 -18.86 -5.69 -14.93
C ALA A 78 -20.05 -4.74 -14.77
N ASN A 79 -19.76 -3.52 -14.31
CA ASN A 79 -20.71 -2.40 -14.32
C ASN A 79 -20.83 -1.74 -15.71
N ASN A 80 -20.45 -2.44 -16.78
CA ASN A 80 -20.52 -1.96 -18.16
C ASN A 80 -21.85 -2.38 -18.81
N TYR A 81 -22.96 -1.91 -18.24
CA TYR A 81 -24.32 -2.36 -18.57
C TYR A 81 -24.70 -2.18 -20.04
N LEU A 82 -24.30 -1.06 -20.65
CA LEU A 82 -24.59 -0.73 -22.05
C LEU A 82 -23.48 -1.17 -23.02
N GLY A 83 -22.38 -1.75 -22.51
CA GLY A 83 -21.24 -2.14 -23.35
C GLY A 83 -20.36 -0.99 -23.85
N LEU A 84 -20.61 0.25 -23.40
CA LEU A 84 -19.97 1.44 -23.95
C LEU A 84 -18.48 1.60 -23.60
N SER A 85 -17.98 0.94 -22.55
CA SER A 85 -16.57 1.07 -22.12
C SER A 85 -15.53 0.67 -23.17
N SER A 86 -15.92 -0.04 -24.23
CA SER A 86 -15.04 -0.38 -25.35
C SER A 86 -15.72 -0.15 -26.70
N HIS A 87 -16.78 0.66 -26.74
CA HIS A 87 -17.46 1.02 -27.98
C HIS A 87 -16.52 1.85 -28.88
N PRO A 88 -16.42 1.56 -30.19
CA PRO A 88 -15.45 2.21 -31.07
C PRO A 88 -15.53 3.74 -31.07
N GLU A 89 -16.73 4.30 -31.10
CA GLU A 89 -16.94 5.75 -31.12
C GLU A 89 -16.50 6.43 -29.80
N VAL A 90 -16.74 5.78 -28.66
CA VAL A 90 -16.33 6.31 -27.34
C VAL A 90 -14.81 6.31 -27.23
N VAL A 91 -14.17 5.22 -27.69
CA VAL A 91 -12.71 5.11 -27.72
C VAL A 91 -12.11 6.18 -28.65
N GLN A 92 -12.70 6.38 -29.84
CA GLN A 92 -12.21 7.37 -30.80
C GLN A 92 -12.33 8.79 -30.26
N ALA A 93 -13.49 9.15 -29.68
CA ALA A 93 -13.69 10.45 -29.05
C ALA A 93 -12.67 10.70 -27.91
N GLY A 94 -12.36 9.66 -27.12
CA GLY A 94 -11.32 9.73 -26.10
C GLY A 94 -9.92 9.97 -26.68
N ILE A 95 -9.57 9.29 -27.77
CA ILE A 95 -8.29 9.50 -28.48
C ILE A 95 -8.19 10.94 -29.00
N ASP A 96 -9.27 11.47 -29.58
CA ASP A 96 -9.26 12.81 -30.16
C ASP A 96 -9.23 13.90 -29.08
N ALA A 97 -9.88 13.67 -27.93
CA ALA A 97 -9.75 14.53 -26.76
C ALA A 97 -8.29 14.58 -26.25
N LEU A 98 -7.61 13.42 -26.18
CA LEU A 98 -6.19 13.37 -25.78
C LEU A 98 -5.27 14.14 -26.73
N LYS A 99 -5.55 14.10 -28.05
CA LYS A 99 -4.78 14.86 -29.04
C LYS A 99 -4.95 16.37 -28.91
N THR A 100 -6.15 16.82 -28.54
CA THR A 100 -6.52 18.24 -28.54
C THR A 100 -6.30 18.92 -27.19
N HIS A 101 -6.51 18.21 -26.08
CA HIS A 101 -6.47 18.75 -24.71
C HIS A 101 -5.34 18.18 -23.85
N GLY A 102 -4.60 17.18 -24.36
CA GLY A 102 -3.58 16.47 -23.60
C GLY A 102 -4.17 15.47 -22.58
N ALA A 103 -3.30 14.91 -21.74
CA ALA A 103 -3.67 13.83 -20.81
C ALA A 103 -4.30 14.32 -19.49
N GLY A 104 -4.25 15.61 -19.18
CA GLY A 104 -4.77 16.14 -17.93
C GLY A 104 -4.86 17.66 -17.92
N SER A 105 -5.67 18.19 -17.00
CA SER A 105 -6.01 19.62 -16.95
C SER A 105 -5.04 20.48 -16.12
N SER A 106 -3.98 19.88 -15.56
CA SER A 106 -2.91 20.54 -14.78
C SER A 106 -3.33 21.40 -13.58
N SER A 107 -4.62 21.49 -13.26
CA SER A 107 -5.14 22.27 -12.13
C SER A 107 -6.58 21.92 -11.80
N VAL A 108 -7.09 22.44 -10.69
CA VAL A 108 -8.49 22.37 -10.30
C VAL A 108 -9.36 23.25 -11.21
N ARG A 109 -10.67 22.95 -11.24
CA ARG A 109 -11.67 23.62 -12.09
C ARG A 109 -11.61 25.15 -12.03
N PHE A 110 -11.46 25.70 -10.81
CA PHE A 110 -11.51 27.15 -10.56
C PHE A 110 -10.28 27.92 -11.06
N ILE A 111 -9.07 27.33 -11.02
CA ILE A 111 -7.83 28.04 -11.39
C ILE A 111 -7.64 28.02 -12.91
N CYS A 112 -7.48 26.84 -13.50
CA CYS A 112 -7.36 26.67 -14.95
C CYS A 112 -7.76 25.27 -15.44
N GLY A 113 -8.50 24.50 -14.65
CA GLY A 113 -8.91 23.14 -14.98
C GLY A 113 -10.19 23.01 -15.81
N THR A 114 -10.72 24.11 -16.36
CA THR A 114 -11.92 24.10 -17.22
C THR A 114 -11.48 24.34 -18.66
N GLN A 115 -11.62 23.31 -19.50
CA GLN A 115 -11.24 23.29 -20.92
C GLN A 115 -12.38 22.68 -21.74
#